data_AF-A0A7C9F9F7-F1
#
_entry.id   AF-A0A7C9F9F7-F1
#
_cell.length_a   1.000
_cell.length_b   1.000
_cell.length_c   1.000
_cell.angle_alpha   90.00
_cell.angle_beta   90.00
_cell.angle_gamma   90.00
#
_symmetry.space_group_name_H-M   'P 1'
#
loop_
_entity.id
_entity.type
_entity.pdbx_description
1 polymer ?
#
loop_
_entity_poly.entity_id
_entity_poly.type
_entity_poly.pdbx_seq_one_letter_code
_entity_poly.pdbx_strand_id
1 'polypeptide(L)'
;MKDQRPEVEVDGDCQQASMQRYTAVWIVVCLVLLQSGFAMIHFLTWLLHSYGRWSVIFDSPSRVALWSTTIVWSMVSLISVSLISMGHRVGRSLYTCGATVWGLSIFVLAPWPLALSGTILPLLVLSMLYGRGTRQYLKDGVVLACERDTTKRGTIAGALWIFAAVYFYAVFFLQLTNKGWLADITNGPQRLWVVLAMPAIPLIAVRATRKGARQWCLGLFLFVSGLSAFFVLLGYVPYSRALVGALGPGYVGYAVPWAGATMWVGCLLLLGGTLILVFRPGKRNTRADRWAID
;
A
#
# COMPACT_ATOMS: atom_id res chain seq x y z
N MET A 1 -47.94 8.63 -28.19
CA MET A 1 -47.07 9.63 -27.53
C MET A 1 -45.84 8.91 -27.00
N LYS A 2 -44.67 9.12 -27.61
CA LYS A 2 -43.39 8.60 -27.12
C LYS A 2 -42.84 9.61 -26.13
N ASP A 3 -42.73 9.21 -24.88
CA ASP A 3 -42.16 9.98 -23.79
C ASP A 3 -40.62 10.01 -23.94
N GLN A 4 -40.11 11.01 -24.67
CA GLN A 4 -38.68 11.31 -24.74
C GLN A 4 -38.31 12.08 -23.48
N ARG A 5 -37.83 11.36 -22.45
CA ARG A 5 -37.14 12.01 -21.34
C ARG A 5 -35.82 12.60 -21.86
N PRO A 6 -35.51 13.87 -21.55
CA PRO A 6 -34.27 14.49 -21.97
C PRO A 6 -33.09 13.77 -21.30
N GLU A 7 -32.14 13.32 -22.12
CA GLU A 7 -30.81 12.93 -21.65
C GLU A 7 -30.17 14.17 -21.04
N VAL A 8 -30.16 14.24 -19.71
CA VAL A 8 -29.36 15.21 -18.99
C VAL A 8 -27.91 14.81 -19.22
N GLU A 9 -27.27 15.48 -20.18
CA GLU A 9 -25.83 15.45 -20.41
C GLU A 9 -25.15 16.02 -19.16
N VAL A 10 -24.92 15.15 -18.18
CA VAL A 10 -24.18 15.51 -16.97
C VAL A 10 -22.73 15.72 -17.39
N ASP A 11 -22.37 17.00 -17.49
CA ASP A 11 -21.04 17.58 -17.75
C ASP A 11 -19.88 16.60 -17.49
N GLY A 12 -19.19 16.22 -18.57
CA GLY A 12 -18.11 15.23 -18.56
C GLY A 12 -16.99 15.55 -17.57
N ASP A 13 -16.72 16.83 -17.33
CA ASP A 13 -15.69 17.31 -16.40
C ASP A 13 -16.06 17.06 -14.93
N CYS A 14 -17.33 17.24 -14.56
CA CYS A 14 -17.80 16.92 -13.21
C CYS A 14 -17.74 15.40 -12.93
N GLN A 15 -18.03 14.57 -13.94
CA GLN A 15 -17.92 13.12 -13.82
C GLN A 15 -16.47 12.65 -13.77
N GLN A 16 -15.58 13.23 -14.56
CA GLN A 16 -14.15 12.91 -14.59
C GLN A 16 -13.47 13.26 -13.25
N ALA A 17 -13.80 14.41 -12.66
CA ALA A 17 -13.36 14.80 -11.33
C ALA A 17 -13.88 13.87 -10.23
N SER A 18 -15.13 13.39 -10.33
CA SER A 18 -15.69 12.42 -9.38
C SER A 18 -14.95 11.07 -9.44
N MET A 19 -14.65 10.57 -10.64
CA MET A 19 -13.89 9.34 -10.79
C MET A 19 -12.46 9.50 -10.28
N GLN A 20 -11.75 10.59 -10.59
CA GLN A 20 -10.38 10.86 -10.11
C GLN A 20 -10.27 10.75 -8.58
N ARG A 21 -11.27 11.29 -7.87
CA ARG A 21 -11.37 11.23 -6.41
C ARG A 21 -11.50 9.79 -5.91
N TYR A 22 -12.21 8.92 -6.61
CA TYR A 22 -12.42 7.53 -6.19
C TYR A 22 -11.18 6.64 -6.35
N THR A 23 -10.40 6.85 -7.41
CA THR A 23 -9.14 6.13 -7.60
C THR A 23 -8.10 6.52 -6.54
N ALA A 24 -8.04 7.80 -6.15
CA ALA A 24 -7.14 8.25 -5.08
C ALA A 24 -7.44 7.59 -3.73
N VAL A 25 -8.73 7.53 -3.35
CA VAL A 25 -9.13 6.86 -2.10
C VAL A 25 -8.80 5.36 -2.13
N TRP A 26 -9.02 4.71 -3.27
CA TRP A 26 -8.68 3.30 -3.47
C TRP A 26 -7.18 3.04 -3.32
N ILE A 27 -6.35 3.86 -3.96
CA ILE A 27 -4.88 3.79 -3.84
C ILE A 27 -4.45 3.90 -2.38
N VAL A 28 -5.03 4.84 -1.63
CA VAL A 28 -4.72 5.03 -0.19
C VAL A 28 -5.12 3.81 0.63
N VAL A 29 -6.30 3.23 0.39
CA VAL A 29 -6.75 2.00 1.05
C VAL A 29 -5.78 0.85 0.76
N CYS A 30 -5.42 0.62 -0.50
CA CYS A 30 -4.47 -0.42 -0.89
C CYS A 30 -3.07 -0.18 -0.28
N LEU A 31 -2.62 1.07 -0.25
CA LEU A 31 -1.33 1.45 0.34
C LEU A 31 -1.26 1.10 1.83
N VAL A 32 -2.28 1.46 2.60
CA VAL A 32 -2.32 1.17 4.04
C VAL A 32 -2.42 -0.33 4.30
N LEU A 33 -3.24 -1.06 3.54
CA LEU A 33 -3.32 -2.53 3.64
C LEU A 33 -1.95 -3.18 3.37
N LEU A 34 -1.25 -2.74 2.32
CA LEU A 34 0.05 -3.28 1.95
C LEU A 34 1.09 -3.01 3.04
N GLN A 35 1.15 -1.77 3.56
CA GLN A 35 2.11 -1.40 4.58
C GLN A 35 1.86 -2.11 5.91
N SER A 36 0.62 -2.13 6.40
CA SER A 36 0.27 -2.79 7.66
C SER A 36 0.44 -4.31 7.56
N GLY A 37 0.04 -4.90 6.43
CA GLY A 37 0.25 -6.33 6.15
C GLY A 37 1.73 -6.70 6.10
N PHE A 38 2.55 -5.90 5.43
CA PHE A 38 4.00 -6.16 5.37
C PHE A 38 4.67 -5.99 6.74
N ALA A 39 4.30 -4.96 7.51
CA ALA A 39 4.81 -4.78 8.86
C ALA A 39 4.55 -6.01 9.74
N MET A 40 3.35 -6.60 9.62
CA MET A 40 2.98 -7.84 10.31
C MET A 40 3.77 -9.06 9.83
N ILE A 41 3.94 -9.24 8.52
CA ILE A 41 4.74 -10.34 7.96
C ILE A 41 6.19 -10.21 8.43
N HIS A 42 6.79 -9.02 8.30
CA HIS A 42 8.15 -8.78 8.73
C HIS A 42 8.33 -9.02 10.24
N PHE A 43 7.36 -8.59 11.05
CA PHE A 43 7.35 -8.88 12.48
C PHE A 43 7.29 -10.39 12.76
N LEU A 44 6.35 -11.10 12.13
CA LEU A 44 6.16 -12.54 12.32
C LEU A 44 7.40 -13.32 11.87
N THR A 45 8.00 -12.96 10.74
CA THR A 45 9.21 -13.63 10.27
C THR A 45 10.40 -13.33 11.16
N TRP A 46 10.54 -12.09 11.64
CA TRP A 46 11.58 -11.75 12.61
C TRP A 46 11.40 -12.55 13.91
N LEU A 47 10.15 -12.68 14.40
CA LEU A 47 9.77 -13.46 15.58
C LEU A 47 10.11 -14.95 15.43
N LEU A 48 9.88 -15.54 14.24
CA LEU A 48 10.12 -16.95 13.96
C LEU A 48 11.61 -17.27 13.72
N HIS A 49 12.36 -16.40 13.03
CA HIS A 49 13.76 -16.67 12.65
C HIS A 49 14.80 -16.15 13.67
N SER A 50 14.45 -15.18 14.52
CA SER A 50 15.44 -14.54 15.41
C SER A 50 15.57 -15.23 16.77
N TYR A 51 15.36 -16.55 16.85
CA TYR A 51 15.56 -17.34 18.08
C TYR A 51 16.94 -17.00 18.69
N GLY A 52 16.95 -16.29 19.82
CA GLY A 52 18.15 -15.82 20.52
C GLY A 52 18.49 -14.32 20.43
N ARG A 53 17.86 -13.51 19.56
CA ARG A 53 18.09 -12.04 19.48
C ARG A 53 17.02 -11.20 20.18
N TRP A 54 16.12 -11.85 20.91
CA TRP A 54 15.07 -11.23 21.73
C TRP A 54 15.61 -10.27 22.77
N SER A 55 16.81 -10.54 23.30
CA SER A 55 17.49 -9.69 24.27
C SER A 55 17.61 -8.23 23.80
N VAL A 56 17.80 -7.99 22.50
CA VAL A 56 17.96 -6.63 21.95
C VAL A 56 16.68 -5.77 22.10
N ILE A 57 15.50 -6.42 22.08
CA ILE A 57 14.20 -5.75 22.28
C ILE A 57 13.92 -5.59 23.79
N PHE A 58 14.14 -6.66 24.56
CA PHE A 58 13.87 -6.67 26.00
C PHE A 58 14.92 -5.95 26.86
N ASP A 59 16.03 -5.51 26.26
CA ASP A 59 17.09 -4.75 26.92
C ASP A 59 16.64 -3.39 27.46
N SER A 60 15.53 -2.84 26.96
CA SER A 60 15.01 -1.55 27.44
C SER A 60 13.48 -1.49 27.39
N PRO A 61 12.81 -1.01 28.46
CA PRO A 61 11.35 -0.85 28.47
C PRO A 61 10.86 0.09 27.37
N SER A 62 11.66 1.10 26.99
CA SER A 62 11.34 2.02 25.90
C SER A 62 11.26 1.31 24.53
N ARG A 63 12.18 0.37 24.27
CA ARG A 63 12.21 -0.43 23.03
C ARG A 63 11.04 -1.41 22.99
N VAL A 64 10.78 -2.10 24.10
CA VAL A 64 9.59 -2.98 24.22
C VAL A 64 8.31 -2.20 23.94
N ALA A 65 8.16 -1.00 24.52
CA ALA A 65 7.00 -0.14 24.30
C ALA A 65 6.90 0.32 22.84
N LEU A 66 8.01 0.73 22.21
CA LEU A 66 8.04 1.18 20.82
C LEU A 66 7.66 0.05 19.85
N TRP A 67 8.18 -1.16 20.05
CA TRP A 67 7.79 -2.33 19.27
C TRP A 67 6.33 -2.70 19.48
N SER A 68 5.87 -2.77 20.72
CA SER A 68 4.48 -3.13 21.05
C SER A 68 3.49 -2.14 20.45
N THR A 69 3.75 -0.83 20.58
CA THR A 69 2.90 0.22 19.99
C THR A 69 2.84 0.14 18.47
N THR A 70 3.96 -0.19 17.82
CA THR A 70 4.02 -0.35 16.35
C THR A 70 3.25 -1.58 15.86
N ILE A 71 3.30 -2.70 16.62
CA ILE A 71 2.53 -3.90 16.31
C ILE A 71 1.03 -3.63 16.47
N VAL A 72 0.64 -3.04 17.60
CA VAL A 72 -0.76 -2.68 17.87
C VAL A 72 -1.28 -1.73 16.80
N TRP A 73 -0.50 -0.72 16.40
CA TRP A 73 -0.88 0.19 15.32
C TRP A 73 -1.05 -0.51 13.97
N SER A 74 -0.16 -1.44 13.63
CA SER A 74 -0.26 -2.21 12.38
C SER A 74 -1.54 -3.06 12.36
N MET A 75 -1.92 -3.67 13.49
CA MET A 75 -3.18 -4.39 13.63
C MET A 75 -4.39 -3.47 13.54
N VAL A 76 -4.40 -2.37 14.29
CA VAL A 76 -5.51 -1.39 14.32
C VAL A 76 -5.72 -0.78 12.93
N SER A 77 -4.65 -0.41 12.24
CA SER A 77 -4.72 0.15 10.88
C SER A 77 -5.26 -0.88 9.87
N LEU A 78 -4.81 -2.14 9.95
CA LEU A 78 -5.30 -3.22 9.09
C LEU A 78 -6.80 -3.49 9.29
N ILE A 79 -7.25 -3.60 10.55
CA ILE A 79 -8.66 -3.79 10.91
C ILE A 79 -9.48 -2.59 10.43
N SER A 80 -9.02 -1.37 10.70
CA SER A 80 -9.72 -0.15 10.34
C SER A 80 -9.94 -0.03 8.83
N VAL A 81 -8.91 -0.29 8.03
CA VAL A 81 -8.99 -0.21 6.57
C VAL A 81 -9.80 -1.36 5.99
N SER A 82 -9.76 -2.55 6.59
CA SER A 82 -10.64 -3.66 6.23
C SER A 82 -12.11 -3.30 6.47
N LEU A 83 -12.43 -2.69 7.63
CA LEU A 83 -13.78 -2.20 7.94
C LEU A 83 -14.22 -1.10 6.97
N ILE A 84 -13.33 -0.17 6.62
CA ILE A 84 -13.61 0.87 5.61
C ILE A 84 -13.90 0.22 4.25
N SER A 85 -13.13 -0.80 3.86
CA SER A 85 -13.34 -1.55 2.60
C SER A 85 -14.65 -2.33 2.61
N MET A 86 -15.13 -2.75 3.77
CA MET A 86 -16.45 -3.38 3.95
C MET A 86 -17.60 -2.35 4.06
N GLY A 87 -17.32 -1.05 3.98
CA GLY A 87 -18.31 0.01 4.09
C GLY A 87 -18.73 0.36 5.52
N HIS A 88 -18.07 -0.20 6.54
CA HIS A 88 -18.36 0.11 7.94
C HIS A 88 -17.77 1.47 8.34
N ARG A 89 -18.65 2.40 8.74
CA ARG A 89 -18.28 3.76 9.17
C ARG A 89 -17.37 3.78 10.41
N VAL A 90 -17.45 2.74 11.25
CA VAL A 90 -16.62 2.58 12.47
C VAL A 90 -15.14 2.51 12.14
N GLY A 91 -14.77 1.95 10.97
CA GLY A 91 -13.37 1.84 10.56
C GLY A 91 -12.66 3.20 10.47
N ARG A 92 -13.38 4.28 10.11
CA ARG A 92 -12.81 5.63 10.08
C ARG A 92 -12.48 6.15 11.49
N SER A 93 -13.41 5.98 12.41
CA SER A 93 -13.21 6.39 13.81
C SER A 93 -12.09 5.60 14.46
N LEU A 94 -12.03 4.28 14.21
CA LEU A 94 -10.97 3.40 14.70
C LEU A 94 -9.60 3.80 14.15
N TYR A 95 -9.49 4.08 12.84
CA TYR A 95 -8.24 4.55 12.25
C TYR A 95 -7.78 5.87 12.87
N THR A 96 -8.73 6.79 13.08
CA THR A 96 -8.43 8.12 13.60
C THR A 96 -7.92 8.06 15.04
N CYS A 97 -8.64 7.34 15.90
CA CYS A 97 -8.23 7.14 17.29
C CYS A 97 -6.89 6.38 17.37
N GLY A 98 -6.72 5.33 16.56
CA GLY A 98 -5.46 4.59 16.50
C GLY A 98 -4.29 5.47 16.05
N ALA A 99 -4.50 6.31 15.04
CA ALA A 99 -3.46 7.17 14.48
C ALA A 99 -3.04 8.26 15.46
N THR A 100 -3.99 8.85 16.20
CA THR A 100 -3.68 9.86 17.22
C THR A 100 -2.93 9.24 18.39
N VAL A 101 -3.40 8.10 18.92
CA VAL A 101 -2.74 7.40 20.02
C VAL A 101 -1.34 6.94 19.62
N TRP A 102 -1.19 6.35 18.43
CA TRP A 102 0.11 5.92 17.93
C TRP A 102 1.04 7.10 17.68
N GLY A 103 0.53 8.19 17.10
CA GLY A 103 1.27 9.43 16.89
C GLY A 103 1.83 10.00 18.19
N LEU A 104 0.99 10.16 19.22
CA LEU A 104 1.43 10.60 20.54
C LEU A 104 2.45 9.63 21.15
N SER A 105 2.20 8.33 21.05
CA SER A 105 3.11 7.31 21.58
C SER A 105 4.49 7.37 20.92
N ILE A 106 4.55 7.53 19.59
CA ILE A 106 5.84 7.53 18.88
C ILE A 106 6.65 8.80 19.15
N PHE A 107 6.00 9.95 19.36
CA PHE A 107 6.70 11.18 19.78
C PHE A 107 7.27 11.10 21.20
N VAL A 108 6.66 10.30 22.09
CA VAL A 108 7.16 10.07 23.44
C VAL A 108 8.27 9.01 23.46
N LEU A 109 8.11 7.94 22.69
CA LEU A 109 8.96 6.75 22.76
C LEU A 109 10.15 6.77 21.80
N ALA A 110 10.04 7.47 20.66
CA ALA A 110 11.04 7.45 19.61
C ALA A 110 11.78 8.79 19.47
N PRO A 111 13.03 8.79 18.99
CA PRO A 111 13.71 10.01 18.57
C PRO A 111 12.89 10.79 17.55
N TRP A 112 12.91 12.13 17.64
CA TRP A 112 12.10 13.02 16.81
C TRP A 112 12.21 12.76 15.28
N PRO A 113 13.37 12.40 14.68
CA PRO A 113 13.44 12.14 13.24
C PRO A 113 12.63 10.90 12.86
N LEU A 114 12.63 9.88 13.73
CA LEU A 114 11.90 8.63 13.54
C LEU A 114 10.39 8.88 13.69
N ALA A 115 9.99 9.63 14.72
CA ALA A 115 8.60 10.03 14.94
C ALA A 115 8.04 10.85 13.75
N LEU A 116 8.80 11.81 13.22
CA LEU A 116 8.40 12.57 12.04
C LEU A 116 8.23 11.68 10.81
N SER A 117 9.22 10.82 10.51
CA SER A 117 9.15 9.95 9.34
C SER A 117 7.95 8.99 9.38
N GLY A 118 7.62 8.46 10.56
CA GLY A 118 6.52 7.51 10.75
C GLY A 118 5.14 8.17 10.67
N THR A 119 5.01 9.44 11.05
CA THR A 119 3.71 10.13 11.14
C THR A 119 3.20 10.70 9.83
N ILE A 120 4.07 10.87 8.82
CA ILE A 120 3.69 11.43 7.50
C ILE A 120 2.53 10.64 6.87
N LEU A 121 2.65 9.31 6.80
CA LEU A 121 1.60 8.51 6.14
C LEU A 121 0.28 8.51 6.91
N PRO A 122 0.22 8.25 8.23
CA PRO A 122 -1.03 8.35 8.98
C PRO A 122 -1.69 9.73 8.83
N LEU A 123 -0.92 10.81 8.85
CA LEU A 123 -1.44 12.17 8.64
C LEU A 123 -2.02 12.36 7.23
N LEU A 124 -1.32 11.84 6.20
CA LEU A 124 -1.82 11.87 4.83
C LEU A 124 -3.13 11.09 4.69
N VAL A 125 -3.21 9.90 5.28
CA VAL A 125 -4.43 9.08 5.27
C VAL A 125 -5.56 9.78 6.02
N LEU A 126 -5.30 10.40 7.17
CA LEU A 126 -6.29 11.20 7.91
C LEU A 126 -6.81 12.37 7.08
N SER A 127 -5.91 13.14 6.46
CA SER A 127 -6.29 14.27 5.60
C SER A 127 -7.22 13.82 4.48
N MET A 128 -6.96 12.64 3.89
CA MET A 128 -7.78 12.05 2.85
C MET A 128 -9.11 11.53 3.39
N LEU A 129 -9.14 10.81 4.51
CA LEU A 129 -10.37 10.27 5.12
C LEU A 129 -11.37 11.36 5.55
N TYR A 130 -10.87 12.55 5.88
CA TYR A 130 -11.68 13.71 6.26
C TYR A 130 -11.91 14.70 5.11
N GLY A 131 -11.28 14.49 3.96
CA GLY A 131 -11.56 15.23 2.74
C GLY A 131 -13.03 15.09 2.31
N ARG A 132 -13.61 16.18 1.82
CA ARG A 132 -15.03 16.21 1.38
C ARG A 132 -15.33 15.15 0.32
N GLY A 133 -14.41 14.90 -0.61
CA GLY A 133 -14.55 13.90 -1.68
C GLY A 133 -14.62 12.45 -1.18
N THR A 134 -13.77 12.08 -0.21
CA THR A 134 -13.76 10.74 0.39
C THR A 134 -15.00 10.47 1.23
N ARG A 135 -15.49 11.50 1.93
CA ARG A 135 -16.74 11.40 2.71
C ARG A 135 -17.94 11.12 1.81
N GLN A 136 -17.92 11.61 0.58
CA GLN A 136 -18.95 11.34 -0.41
C GLN A 136 -18.79 9.93 -1.00
N TYR A 137 -17.56 9.52 -1.35
CA TYR A 137 -17.26 8.14 -1.79
C TYR A 137 -17.71 7.05 -0.79
N LEU A 138 -17.39 7.24 0.50
CA LEU A 138 -17.75 6.31 1.57
C LEU A 138 -19.26 6.30 1.86
N LYS A 139 -19.97 7.40 1.58
CA LYS A 139 -21.43 7.48 1.70
C LYS A 139 -22.11 6.80 0.53
N ASP A 140 -21.56 6.97 -0.67
CA ASP A 140 -22.17 6.47 -1.89
C ASP A 140 -22.10 4.95 -1.93
N GLY A 141 -21.14 4.28 -1.27
CA GLY A 141 -21.15 2.82 -1.01
C GLY A 141 -21.17 1.92 -2.26
N VAL A 142 -21.31 2.50 -3.45
CA VAL A 142 -21.76 1.85 -4.68
C VAL A 142 -20.60 1.23 -5.45
N VAL A 143 -19.37 1.72 -5.32
CA VAL A 143 -18.24 1.22 -6.13
C VAL A 143 -17.60 -0.04 -5.54
N LEU A 144 -17.52 -0.15 -4.22
CA LEU A 144 -16.94 -1.31 -3.52
C LEU A 144 -17.79 -2.58 -3.62
N ALA A 145 -19.12 -2.42 -3.75
CA ALA A 145 -20.07 -3.53 -3.87
C ALA A 145 -20.36 -3.90 -5.34
N CYS A 146 -20.41 -2.95 -6.28
CA CYS A 146 -20.73 -3.24 -7.69
C CYS A 146 -19.56 -3.79 -8.52
N GLU A 147 -18.31 -3.64 -8.08
CA GLU A 147 -17.13 -4.11 -8.84
C GLU A 147 -16.40 -5.28 -8.16
N ARG A 148 -17.00 -5.87 -7.12
CA ARG A 148 -16.51 -7.12 -6.54
C ARG A 148 -16.78 -8.23 -7.55
N ASP A 149 -15.80 -8.47 -8.42
CA ASP A 149 -15.80 -9.60 -9.34
C ASP A 149 -15.68 -10.88 -8.51
N THR A 150 -16.81 -11.40 -8.03
CA THR A 150 -16.90 -12.64 -7.24
C THR A 150 -16.72 -13.88 -8.09
N THR A 151 -16.44 -13.74 -9.39
CA THR A 151 -16.11 -14.88 -10.23
C THR A 151 -14.82 -15.53 -9.71
N LYS A 152 -14.70 -16.85 -9.89
CA LYS A 152 -13.46 -17.59 -9.55
C LYS A 152 -12.23 -16.92 -10.18
N ARG A 153 -12.37 -16.40 -11.40
CA ARG A 153 -11.32 -15.66 -12.12
C ARG A 153 -10.95 -14.34 -11.44
N GLY A 154 -11.92 -13.56 -10.99
CA GLY A 154 -11.71 -12.32 -10.25
C GLY A 154 -10.99 -12.57 -8.91
N THR A 155 -11.41 -13.60 -8.17
CA THR A 155 -10.75 -14.01 -6.92
C THR A 155 -9.30 -14.46 -7.15
N ILE A 156 -9.04 -15.29 -8.17
CA ILE A 156 -7.69 -15.72 -8.52
C ILE A 156 -6.82 -14.53 -8.92
N ALA A 157 -7.33 -13.63 -9.76
CA ALA A 157 -6.61 -12.43 -10.16
C ALA A 157 -6.28 -11.54 -8.95
N GLY A 158 -7.23 -11.34 -8.03
CA GLY A 158 -7.03 -10.61 -6.79
C GLY A 158 -5.95 -11.24 -5.90
N ALA A 159 -6.00 -12.57 -5.71
CA ALA A 159 -4.98 -13.29 -4.95
C ALA A 159 -3.59 -13.16 -5.60
N LEU A 160 -3.49 -13.24 -6.93
CA LEU A 160 -2.24 -13.04 -7.66
C LEU A 160 -1.70 -11.60 -7.51
N TRP A 161 -2.56 -10.58 -7.51
CA TRP A 161 -2.14 -9.20 -7.26
C TRP A 161 -1.65 -8.97 -5.84
N ILE A 162 -2.33 -9.55 -4.84
CA ILE A 162 -1.90 -9.50 -3.44
C ILE A 162 -0.53 -10.17 -3.31
N PHE A 163 -0.38 -11.37 -3.87
CA PHE A 163 0.89 -12.10 -3.88
C PHE A 163 1.99 -11.30 -4.59
N ALA A 164 1.70 -10.72 -5.76
CA ALA A 164 2.62 -9.86 -6.48
C ALA A 164 3.10 -8.67 -5.63
N ALA A 165 2.20 -8.04 -4.87
CA ALA A 165 2.54 -6.87 -4.07
C ALA A 165 3.43 -7.25 -2.88
N VAL A 166 3.09 -8.33 -2.18
CA VAL A 166 3.90 -8.87 -1.08
C VAL A 166 5.28 -9.29 -1.58
N TYR A 167 5.34 -9.99 -2.71
CA TYR A 167 6.58 -10.45 -3.32
C TYR A 167 7.47 -9.29 -3.76
N PHE A 168 6.90 -8.32 -4.47
CA PHE A 168 7.58 -7.10 -4.91
C PHE A 168 8.23 -6.37 -3.73
N TYR A 169 7.48 -6.22 -2.64
CA TYR A 169 7.96 -5.51 -1.46
C TYR A 169 9.05 -6.29 -0.71
N ALA A 170 8.94 -7.63 -0.65
CA ALA A 170 9.99 -8.48 -0.08
C ALA A 170 11.30 -8.38 -0.88
N VAL A 171 11.22 -8.40 -2.23
CA VAL A 171 12.40 -8.20 -3.10
C VAL A 171 12.96 -6.79 -2.95
N PHE A 172 12.11 -5.76 -2.88
CA PHE A 172 12.55 -4.38 -2.64
C PHE A 172 13.32 -4.26 -1.33
N PHE A 173 12.81 -4.85 -0.25
CA PHE A 173 13.48 -4.84 1.06
C PHE A 173 14.82 -5.60 1.04
N LEU A 174 14.85 -6.75 0.37
CA LEU A 174 16.07 -7.53 0.13
C LEU A 174 17.13 -6.67 -0.56
N GLN A 175 16.76 -5.95 -1.62
CA GLN A 175 17.70 -5.10 -2.36
C GLN A 175 18.14 -3.86 -1.56
N LEU A 176 17.23 -3.30 -0.76
CA LEU A 176 17.49 -2.08 0.00
C LEU A 176 18.44 -2.32 1.19
N THR A 177 18.27 -3.44 1.89
CA THR A 177 18.95 -3.69 3.16
C THR A 177 19.97 -4.82 3.09
N ASN A 178 19.93 -5.65 2.04
CA ASN A 178 20.68 -6.91 1.93
C ASN A 178 20.50 -7.82 3.17
N LYS A 179 19.36 -7.68 3.85
CA LYS A 179 19.03 -8.33 5.12
C LYS A 179 17.58 -8.82 5.10
N GLY A 180 17.25 -9.66 6.07
CA GLY A 180 15.91 -10.22 6.25
C GLY A 180 15.80 -11.64 5.69
N TRP A 181 14.66 -12.28 5.95
CA TRP A 181 14.45 -13.70 5.67
C TRP A 181 14.69 -14.09 4.21
N LEU A 182 14.31 -13.21 3.28
CA LEU A 182 14.52 -13.47 1.86
C LEU A 182 16.01 -13.40 1.50
N ALA A 183 16.80 -12.59 2.21
CA ALA A 183 18.26 -12.54 2.03
C ALA A 183 18.90 -13.82 2.55
N ASP A 184 18.46 -14.30 3.71
CA ASP A 184 18.99 -15.51 4.34
C ASP A 184 18.79 -16.75 3.45
N ILE A 185 17.63 -16.85 2.78
CA ILE A 185 17.29 -17.95 1.86
C ILE A 185 17.97 -17.81 0.50
N THR A 186 18.24 -16.59 0.02
CA THR A 186 18.68 -16.35 -1.37
C THR A 186 20.18 -16.10 -1.52
N ASN A 187 21.00 -16.48 -0.54
CA ASN A 187 22.46 -16.33 -0.60
C ASN A 187 23.06 -17.24 -1.71
N GLY A 188 23.12 -16.75 -2.95
CA GLY A 188 23.71 -17.46 -4.09
C GLY A 188 23.03 -17.17 -5.43
N PRO A 189 23.17 -18.06 -6.44
CA PRO A 189 22.58 -17.88 -7.78
C PRO A 189 21.04 -17.82 -7.75
N GLN A 190 20.42 -18.31 -6.68
CA GLN A 190 18.98 -18.23 -6.42
C GLN A 190 18.47 -16.79 -6.32
N ARG A 191 19.33 -15.85 -5.89
CA ARG A 191 18.99 -14.42 -5.85
C ARG A 191 18.61 -13.88 -7.22
N LEU A 192 19.30 -14.32 -8.27
CA LEU A 192 19.00 -13.91 -9.64
C LEU A 192 17.58 -14.33 -10.03
N TRP A 193 17.20 -15.57 -9.74
CA TRP A 193 15.85 -16.08 -10.02
C TRP A 193 14.76 -15.33 -9.25
N VAL A 194 15.01 -14.98 -7.99
CA VAL A 194 14.08 -14.19 -7.18
C VAL A 194 13.90 -12.77 -7.73
N VAL A 195 14.97 -12.15 -8.21
CA VAL A 195 14.89 -10.83 -8.86
C VAL A 195 14.18 -10.92 -10.21
N LEU A 196 14.42 -11.97 -11.00
CA LEU A 196 13.75 -12.16 -12.30
C LEU A 196 12.26 -12.49 -12.17
N ALA A 197 11.84 -13.15 -11.08
CA ALA A 197 10.43 -13.42 -10.81
C ALA A 197 9.64 -12.15 -10.45
N MET A 198 10.32 -11.09 -9.99
CA MET A 198 9.70 -9.82 -9.59
C MET A 198 8.85 -9.17 -10.69
N PRO A 199 9.31 -9.03 -11.95
CA PRO A 199 8.44 -8.59 -13.05
C PRO A 199 7.49 -9.69 -13.56
N ALA A 200 7.84 -10.97 -13.43
CA ALA A 200 7.04 -12.07 -13.97
C ALA A 200 5.69 -12.25 -13.24
N ILE A 201 5.69 -12.14 -11.91
CA ILE A 201 4.48 -12.37 -11.09
C ILE A 201 3.36 -11.35 -11.40
N PRO A 202 3.63 -10.02 -11.47
CA PRO A 202 2.65 -9.05 -11.94
C PRO A 202 2.13 -9.36 -13.35
N LEU A 203 2.97 -9.82 -14.28
CA LEU A 203 2.54 -10.17 -15.64
C LEU A 203 1.57 -11.37 -15.65
N ILE A 204 1.76 -12.34 -14.76
CA ILE A 204 0.82 -13.46 -14.58
C ILE A 204 -0.51 -12.93 -14.02
N ALA A 205 -0.48 -12.03 -13.03
CA ALA A 205 -1.67 -11.38 -12.49
C ALA A 205 -2.44 -10.56 -13.56
N VAL A 206 -1.72 -9.85 -14.42
CA VAL A 206 -2.28 -9.15 -15.58
C VAL A 206 -2.99 -10.11 -16.53
N ARG A 207 -2.40 -11.28 -16.83
CA ARG A 207 -3.04 -12.28 -17.71
C ARG A 207 -4.34 -12.81 -17.11
N ALA A 208 -4.37 -13.07 -15.80
CA ALA A 208 -5.55 -13.50 -15.08
C ALA A 208 -6.66 -12.43 -15.05
N THR A 209 -6.28 -11.15 -15.05
CA THR A 209 -7.18 -10.00 -15.09
C THR A 209 -7.97 -9.92 -16.41
N ARG A 210 -9.21 -9.42 -16.35
CA ARG A 210 -10.08 -9.23 -17.52
C ARG A 210 -9.44 -8.28 -18.54
N LYS A 211 -9.53 -8.59 -19.84
CA LYS A 211 -8.82 -7.88 -20.94
C LYS A 211 -8.91 -6.34 -20.84
N GLY A 212 -10.10 -5.80 -20.63
CA GLY A 212 -10.33 -4.35 -20.57
C GLY A 212 -9.83 -3.63 -19.29
N ALA A 213 -9.37 -4.36 -18.28
CA ALA A 213 -8.86 -3.78 -17.02
C ALA A 213 -7.36 -4.02 -16.80
N ARG A 214 -6.70 -4.76 -17.69
CA ARG A 214 -5.31 -5.25 -17.53
C ARG A 214 -4.30 -4.13 -17.30
N GLN A 215 -4.27 -3.16 -18.21
CA GLN A 215 -3.30 -2.06 -18.17
C GLN A 215 -3.57 -1.12 -16.99
N TRP A 216 -4.84 -0.90 -16.67
CA TRP A 216 -5.22 -0.10 -15.51
C TRP A 216 -4.83 -0.77 -14.17
N CYS A 217 -5.11 -2.07 -14.01
CA CYS A 217 -4.69 -2.83 -12.82
C CYS A 217 -3.17 -2.88 -12.69
N LEU A 218 -2.44 -3.02 -13.80
CA LEU A 218 -0.98 -2.93 -13.80
C LEU A 218 -0.50 -1.54 -13.38
N GLY A 219 -1.12 -0.48 -13.91
CA GLY A 219 -0.81 0.90 -13.52
C GLY A 219 -1.04 1.14 -12.03
N LEU A 220 -2.18 0.70 -11.51
CA LEU A 220 -2.49 0.75 -10.08
C LEU A 220 -1.46 0.01 -9.23
N PHE A 221 -1.12 -1.22 -9.63
CA PHE A 221 -0.12 -2.00 -8.94
C PHE A 221 1.22 -1.26 -8.88
N LEU A 222 1.74 -0.80 -10.02
CA LEU A 222 3.02 -0.08 -10.09
C LEU A 222 3.00 1.20 -9.25
N PHE A 223 1.91 1.97 -9.33
CA PHE A 223 1.78 3.21 -8.58
C PHE A 223 1.69 2.97 -7.06
N VAL A 224 0.85 2.02 -6.62
CA VAL A 224 0.72 1.67 -5.19
C VAL A 224 2.03 1.10 -4.66
N SER A 225 2.67 0.18 -5.38
CA SER A 225 3.98 -0.38 -5.00
C SER A 225 5.07 0.69 -4.95
N GLY A 226 5.11 1.61 -5.91
CA GLY A 226 6.04 2.73 -5.93
C GLY A 226 5.83 3.68 -4.76
N LEU A 227 4.57 4.03 -4.47
CA LEU A 227 4.23 4.90 -3.35
C LEU A 227 4.55 4.24 -2.00
N SER A 228 4.31 2.93 -1.89
CA SER A 228 4.68 2.16 -0.70
C SER A 228 6.20 2.12 -0.50
N ALA A 229 6.97 1.86 -1.57
CA ALA A 229 8.43 1.91 -1.55
C ALA A 229 8.97 3.32 -1.22
N PHE A 230 8.30 4.39 -1.68
CA PHE A 230 8.63 5.76 -1.29
C PHE A 230 8.51 6.00 0.22
N PHE A 231 7.41 5.56 0.85
CA PHE A 231 7.25 5.67 2.30
C PHE A 231 8.24 4.83 3.09
N VAL A 232 8.64 3.66 2.57
CA VAL A 232 9.77 2.89 3.13
C VAL A 232 11.03 3.72 3.12
N LEU A 233 11.39 4.30 1.98
CA LEU A 233 12.59 5.13 1.85
C LEU A 233 12.57 6.30 2.84
N LEU A 234 11.43 6.98 2.98
CA LEU A 234 11.25 8.03 3.98
C LEU A 234 11.49 7.51 5.41
N GLY A 235 11.00 6.33 5.75
CA GLY A 235 11.26 5.67 7.03
C GLY A 235 12.74 5.32 7.26
N TYR A 236 13.51 5.12 6.19
CA TYR A 236 14.95 4.87 6.25
C TYR A 236 15.81 6.15 6.26
N VAL A 237 15.25 7.33 5.98
CA VAL A 237 16.00 8.60 5.99
C VAL A 237 16.71 8.84 7.34
N PRO A 238 16.04 8.70 8.50
CA PRO A 238 16.69 8.87 9.81
C PRO A 238 17.87 7.92 10.03
N TYR A 239 17.82 6.75 9.40
CA TYR A 239 18.84 5.70 9.51
C TYR A 239 19.98 5.85 8.49
N SER A 240 19.97 6.90 7.68
CA SER A 240 21.09 7.22 6.81
C SER A 240 22.35 7.49 7.64
N ARG A 241 23.53 7.22 7.08
CA ARG A 241 24.82 7.50 7.74
C ARG A 241 24.95 8.97 8.18
N ALA A 242 24.31 9.89 7.48
CA ALA A 242 24.33 11.32 7.80
C ALA A 242 23.45 11.70 9.01
N LEU A 243 22.37 10.95 9.28
CA LEU A 243 21.36 11.31 10.29
C LEU A 243 21.33 10.36 11.49
N VAL A 244 21.92 9.18 11.40
CA VAL A 244 21.89 8.19 12.49
C VAL A 244 22.47 8.73 13.80
N GLY A 245 23.45 9.63 13.74
CA GLY A 245 24.01 10.28 14.93
C GLY A 245 22.97 11.07 15.74
N ALA A 246 21.91 11.57 15.10
CA ALA A 246 20.82 12.29 15.76
C ALA A 246 19.79 11.36 16.44
N LEU A 247 19.85 10.04 16.19
CA LEU A 247 18.96 9.06 16.83
C LEU A 247 19.47 8.61 18.22
N GLY A 248 20.73 8.88 18.53
CA GLY A 248 21.37 8.49 19.79
C GLY A 248 21.98 7.08 19.79
N PRO A 249 22.54 6.64 20.94
CA PRO A 249 23.22 5.37 21.05
C PRO A 249 22.27 4.17 20.86
N GLY A 250 22.71 3.16 20.11
CA GLY A 250 21.95 1.93 19.83
C GLY A 250 21.25 1.88 18.47
N TYR A 251 21.27 2.97 17.70
CA TYR A 251 20.82 2.99 16.31
C TYR A 251 22.00 2.77 15.36
N VAL A 252 21.79 1.98 14.31
CA VAL A 252 22.82 1.63 13.33
C VAL A 252 22.48 2.25 11.97
N GLY A 253 23.49 2.87 11.36
CA GLY A 253 23.34 3.47 10.04
C GLY A 253 23.26 2.41 8.96
N TYR A 254 22.29 2.53 8.04
CA TYR A 254 22.14 1.64 6.90
C TYR A 254 22.78 2.26 5.66
N ALA A 255 23.54 1.45 4.93
CA ALA A 255 24.09 1.82 3.63
C ALA A 255 23.02 1.60 2.54
N VAL A 256 22.03 2.48 2.51
CA VAL A 256 20.95 2.42 1.51
C VAL A 256 21.47 2.91 0.15
N PRO A 257 21.26 2.17 -0.95
CA PRO A 257 21.62 2.61 -2.30
C PRO A 257 20.62 3.66 -2.82
N TRP A 258 20.68 4.88 -2.26
CA TRP A 258 19.69 5.94 -2.48
C TRP A 258 19.42 6.27 -3.94
N ALA A 259 20.46 6.40 -4.77
CA ALA A 259 20.31 6.74 -6.19
C ALA A 259 19.50 5.67 -6.94
N GLY A 260 19.87 4.39 -6.79
CA GLY A 260 19.15 3.29 -7.43
C GLY A 260 17.71 3.15 -6.91
N ALA A 261 17.52 3.28 -5.59
CA ALA A 261 16.20 3.13 -4.98
C ALA A 261 15.24 4.28 -5.36
N THR A 262 15.72 5.52 -5.37
CA THR A 262 14.90 6.68 -5.77
C THR A 262 14.56 6.67 -7.26
N MET A 263 15.51 6.31 -8.12
CA MET A 263 15.25 6.14 -9.55
C MET A 263 14.21 5.05 -9.80
N TRP A 264 14.35 3.90 -9.13
CA TRP A 264 13.38 2.80 -9.24
C TRP A 264 11.97 3.23 -8.81
N VAL A 265 11.85 3.87 -7.64
CA VAL A 265 10.57 4.41 -7.14
C VAL A 265 9.97 5.43 -8.12
N GLY A 266 10.79 6.35 -8.64
CA GLY A 266 10.36 7.33 -9.64
C GLY A 266 9.81 6.66 -10.90
N CYS A 267 10.50 5.66 -11.44
CA CYS A 267 10.05 4.90 -12.60
C CYS A 267 8.70 4.22 -12.35
N LEU A 268 8.49 3.58 -11.20
CA LEU A 268 7.21 2.94 -10.87
C LEU A 268 6.07 3.95 -10.78
N LEU A 269 6.29 5.10 -10.13
CA LEU A 269 5.29 6.14 -9.98
C LEU A 269 4.94 6.77 -11.32
N LEU A 270 5.93 7.04 -12.18
CA LEU A 270 5.71 7.62 -13.51
C LEU A 270 5.01 6.63 -14.45
N LEU A 271 5.50 5.38 -14.53
CA LEU A 271 4.87 4.34 -15.36
C LEU A 271 3.49 3.97 -14.86
N GLY A 272 3.33 3.80 -13.54
CA GLY A 272 2.04 3.52 -12.92
C GLY A 272 1.04 4.66 -13.13
N GLY A 273 1.48 5.90 -12.89
CA GLY A 273 0.67 7.10 -13.09
C GLY A 273 0.21 7.27 -14.54
N THR A 274 1.12 7.11 -15.51
CA THR A 274 0.77 7.19 -16.93
C THR A 274 -0.22 6.11 -17.34
N LEU A 275 -0.02 4.86 -16.91
CA LEU A 275 -0.95 3.77 -17.19
C LEU A 275 -2.36 3.99 -16.58
N ILE A 276 -2.43 4.51 -15.35
CA ILE A 276 -3.72 4.84 -14.70
C ILE A 276 -4.45 5.94 -15.46
N LEU A 277 -3.73 6.97 -15.92
CA LEU A 277 -4.31 8.10 -16.64
C LEU A 277 -4.78 7.71 -18.04
N VAL A 278 -3.98 6.93 -18.78
CA VAL A 278 -4.24 6.56 -20.17
C VAL A 278 -5.29 5.45 -20.29
N PHE A 279 -5.19 4.39 -19.47
CA PHE A 279 -6.00 3.17 -19.63
C PHE A 279 -7.16 3.09 -18.65
N ARG A 280 -7.63 4.24 -18.18
CA ARG A 280 -8.74 4.28 -17.22
C ARG A 280 -9.98 3.62 -17.82
N PRO A 281 -10.61 2.65 -17.12
CA PRO A 281 -11.82 2.04 -17.64
C PRO A 281 -12.92 3.09 -17.77
N GLY A 282 -13.36 3.35 -19.00
CA GLY A 282 -14.55 4.16 -19.28
C GLY A 282 -15.81 3.48 -18.74
N LYS A 283 -16.90 4.24 -18.57
CA LYS A 283 -18.20 3.70 -18.13
C LYS A 283 -18.56 2.47 -18.98
N ARG A 284 -18.66 1.30 -18.33
CA ARG A 284 -19.30 0.12 -18.93
C ARG A 284 -20.73 0.49 -19.31
N ASN A 285 -21.01 0.52 -20.61
CA ASN A 285 -22.38 0.51 -21.08
C ASN A 285 -22.89 -0.94 -20.87
N THR A 286 -23.53 -1.18 -19.72
CA THR A 286 -23.92 -2.51 -19.20
C THR A 286 -24.89 -3.30 -20.10
N ARG A 287 -25.34 -2.72 -21.22
CA ARG A 287 -26.11 -3.38 -22.27
C ARG A 287 -25.27 -3.93 -23.43
N ALA A 288 -24.19 -3.25 -23.82
CA ALA A 288 -23.40 -3.64 -25.00
C ALA A 288 -22.42 -4.78 -24.68
N ASP A 289 -21.82 -4.77 -23.49
CA ASP A 289 -20.82 -5.77 -23.06
C ASP A 289 -21.42 -7.13 -22.69
N ARG A 290 -22.76 -7.24 -22.62
CA ARG A 290 -23.44 -8.51 -22.34
C ARG A 290 -23.39 -9.47 -23.53
N TRP A 291 -23.06 -8.97 -24.73
CA TRP A 291 -22.98 -9.71 -25.99
C TRP A 291 -21.53 -9.94 -26.47
N ALA A 292 -20.53 -9.46 -25.71
CA ALA A 292 -19.11 -9.61 -26.07
C ALA A 292 -18.38 -10.69 -25.23
N ILE A 293 -19.15 -11.54 -24.55
CA ILE A 293 -18.65 -12.74 -23.89
C ILE A 293 -19.23 -13.94 -24.64
N ASP A 294 -18.74 -14.14 -25.85
CA ASP A 294 -18.60 -15.45 -26.51
C ASP A 294 -17.14 -15.58 -26.96
#